data_AF-A0A124JVV4-F1
#
_entry.id   AF-A0A124JVV4-F1
#
_cell.length_a   1.000
_cell.length_b   1.000
_cell.length_c   1.000
_cell.angle_alpha   90.00
_cell.angle_beta   90.00
_cell.angle_gamma   90.00
#
_symmetry.space_group_name_H-M   'P 1'
#
loop_
_entity.id
_entity.type
_entity.pdbx_description
1 polymer ?
#
loop_
_entity_poly.entity_id
_entity_poly.type
_entity_poly.pdbx_seq_one_letter_code
_entity_poly.pdbx_strand_id
1 'polypeptide(L)'
;MLPPCHAIIVVQLGAQATGLIVELVSDIVTVEDETLQSPPTIGENQGIARFLDGIAPIEDRMVMILNCAALTDVGQTVAAA
;
A
#
# COMPACT_ATOMS: atom_id res chain seq x y z
N MET A 1 -0.78 23.00 21.09
CA MET A 1 -1.43 21.97 20.26
C MET A 1 -0.64 21.91 18.96
N LEU A 2 0.26 20.92 18.81
CA LEU A 2 1.04 20.74 17.59
C LEU A 2 0.11 20.11 16.53
N PRO A 3 0.17 20.50 15.24
CA PRO A 3 -0.63 19.83 14.20
C PRO A 3 -0.25 18.34 14.10
N PRO A 4 -1.16 17.47 13.62
CA PRO A 4 -0.84 16.06 13.41
C PRO A 4 0.33 15.95 12.42
N CYS A 5 1.44 15.38 12.88
CA CYS A 5 2.57 15.06 12.03
C CYS A 5 2.23 13.79 11.24
N HIS A 6 1.70 13.98 10.03
CA HIS A 6 1.62 12.88 9.07
C HIS A 6 3.02 12.59 8.53
N ALA A 7 3.46 11.34 8.61
CA ALA A 7 4.68 10.90 7.93
C ALA A 7 4.40 10.71 6.43
N ILE A 8 5.44 10.82 5.61
CA ILE A 8 5.34 10.58 4.16
C ILE A 8 6.29 9.46 3.81
N ILE A 9 5.76 8.38 3.24
CA ILE A 9 6.55 7.29 2.66
C ILE A 9 6.81 7.63 1.21
N VAL A 10 8.07 7.75 0.82
CA VAL A 10 8.44 8.01 -0.58
C VAL A 10 8.76 6.67 -1.26
N VAL A 11 8.01 6.35 -2.31
CA VAL A 11 8.19 5.15 -3.13
C VAL A 11 8.55 5.54 -4.56
N GLN A 12 9.45 4.78 -5.19
CA GLN A 12 9.78 4.95 -6.60
C GLN A 12 8.85 4.07 -7.42
N LEU A 13 7.97 4.69 -8.22
CA LEU A 13 7.04 3.99 -9.10
C LEU A 13 7.41 4.29 -10.56
N GLY A 14 8.08 3.34 -11.20
CA GLY A 14 8.66 3.56 -12.53
C GLY A 14 9.69 4.68 -12.51
N ALA A 15 9.47 5.75 -13.30
CA ALA A 15 10.36 6.91 -13.37
C ALA A 15 10.00 8.04 -12.39
N GLN A 16 8.90 7.91 -11.64
CA GLN A 16 8.40 8.97 -10.76
C GLN A 16 8.53 8.59 -9.29
N ALA A 17 8.99 9.54 -8.47
CA ALA A 17 8.89 9.43 -7.01
C ALA A 17 7.48 9.84 -6.57
N THR A 18 6.83 8.99 -5.79
CA THR A 18 5.47 9.19 -5.28
C THR A 18 5.49 9.17 -3.76
N GLY A 19 4.83 10.16 -3.14
CA GLY A 19 4.66 10.25 -1.69
C GLY A 19 3.31 9.67 -1.24
N LEU A 20 3.36 8.78 -0.26
CA LEU A 20 2.19 8.21 0.42
C LEU A 20 2.05 8.87 1.79
N ILE A 21 0.91 9.53 2.03
CA ILE A 21 0.62 10.15 3.33
C ILE A 21 0.18 9.06 4.30
N VAL A 22 0.86 8.95 5.44
CA VAL A 22 0.55 7.97 6.49
C VAL A 22 0.50 8.63 7.86
N GLU A 23 -0.14 7.96 8.82
CA GLU A 23 -0.19 8.42 10.19
C GLU A 23 1.11 8.11 10.96
N LEU A 24 1.65 6.91 10.80
CA LEU A 24 2.89 6.47 11.44
C LEU A 24 3.60 5.37 10.66
N VAL A 25 4.86 5.15 10.98
CA VAL A 25 5.65 4.00 10.53
C VAL A 25 5.98 3.16 11.76
N SER A 26 5.60 1.88 11.73
CA SER A 26 5.72 1.00 12.90
C SER A 26 7.14 0.45 13.05
N ASP A 27 7.53 -0.49 12.17
CA ASP A 27 8.82 -1.16 12.16
C ASP A 27 9.07 -1.79 10.78
N ILE A 28 10.28 -2.31 10.55
CA ILE A 28 10.64 -3.08 9.35
C ILE A 28 10.50 -4.56 9.67
N VAL A 29 9.63 -5.24 8.94
CA VAL A 29 9.33 -6.67 9.11
C VAL A 29 9.67 -7.42 7.84
N THR A 30 10.24 -8.61 7.98
CA THR A 30 10.50 -9.51 6.86
C THR A 30 9.33 -10.48 6.73
N VAL A 31 8.78 -10.60 5.53
CA VAL A 31 7.67 -11.50 5.21
C VAL A 31 8.17 -12.49 4.17
N GLU A 32 7.99 -13.78 4.44
CA GLU A 32 8.28 -14.85 3.48
C GLU A 32 7.07 -15.07 2.56
N ASP A 33 7.30 -15.32 1.28
CA ASP A 33 6.23 -15.48 0.27
C ASP A 33 5.26 -16.61 0.64
N GLU A 34 5.74 -17.65 1.32
CA GLU A 34 4.95 -18.78 1.79
C GLU A 34 3.93 -18.41 2.89
N THR A 35 4.19 -17.31 3.62
CA THR A 35 3.29 -16.79 4.65
C THR A 35 2.22 -15.87 4.06
N LEU A 36 2.36 -15.49 2.79
CA LEU A 36 1.43 -14.62 2.10
C LEU A 36 0.14 -15.37 1.80
N GLN A 37 -0.96 -14.91 2.37
CA GLN A 37 -2.29 -15.42 2.10
C GLN A 37 -2.97 -14.55 1.05
N SER A 38 -3.85 -15.16 0.26
CA SER A 38 -4.68 -14.42 -0.69
C SER A 38 -5.46 -13.32 0.02
N PRO A 39 -5.59 -12.12 -0.57
CA PRO A 39 -6.40 -11.06 0.01
C PRO A 39 -7.81 -11.59 0.31
N PRO A 40 -8.38 -11.32 1.49
CA PRO A 40 -9.75 -11.67 1.80
C PRO A 40 -10.66 -10.96 0.81
N THR A 41 -11.77 -11.59 0.46
CA THR A 41 -12.77 -10.97 -0.40
C THR A 41 -13.35 -9.75 0.31
N ILE A 42 -12.87 -8.55 -0.03
CA ILE A 42 -13.35 -7.29 0.52
C ILE A 42 -14.66 -6.89 -0.21
N GLY A 43 -15.74 -7.63 0.08
CA GLY A 43 -17.10 -7.35 -0.39
C GLY A 43 -17.25 -7.17 -1.91
N GLU A 44 -18.25 -6.39 -2.33
CA GLU A 44 -18.56 -6.10 -3.74
C GLU A 44 -17.51 -5.22 -4.45
N ASN A 45 -16.50 -4.74 -3.73
CA ASN A 45 -15.53 -3.77 -4.25
C ASN A 45 -14.29 -4.49 -4.81
N GLN A 46 -14.49 -5.26 -5.89
CA GLN A 46 -13.43 -5.97 -6.62
C GLN A 46 -12.25 -5.06 -7.01
N GLY A 47 -12.49 -3.75 -7.14
CA GLY A 47 -11.49 -2.75 -7.49
C GLY A 47 -10.43 -2.49 -6.42
N ILE A 48 -10.62 -2.91 -5.17
CA ILE A 48 -9.60 -2.73 -4.11
C ILE A 48 -8.58 -3.87 -4.11
N ALA A 49 -9.02 -5.09 -4.42
CA ALA A 49 -8.19 -6.28 -4.36
C ALA A 49 -6.93 -6.19 -5.25
N ARG A 50 -7.01 -5.45 -6.38
CA ARG A 50 -5.86 -5.19 -7.27
C ARG A 50 -4.72 -4.39 -6.63
N PHE A 51 -4.99 -3.66 -5.54
CA PHE A 51 -3.98 -2.88 -4.83
C PHE A 51 -3.34 -3.67 -3.69
N LEU A 52 -3.72 -4.93 -3.49
CA LEU A 52 -3.20 -5.80 -2.44
C LEU A 52 -2.44 -6.96 -3.06
N ASP A 53 -1.20 -7.17 -2.64
CA ASP A 53 -0.45 -8.38 -2.99
C ASP A 53 -0.91 -9.58 -2.15
N GLY A 54 -1.39 -9.32 -0.93
CA GLY A 54 -1.85 -10.34 -0.01
C GLY A 54 -2.08 -9.83 1.40
N ILE A 55 -2.26 -10.76 2.32
CA ILE A 55 -2.20 -10.51 3.76
C ILE A 55 -1.19 -11.46 4.39
N ALA A 56 -0.36 -10.94 5.29
CA ALA A 56 0.56 -11.74 6.07
C ALA A 56 0.21 -11.65 7.57
N PRO A 57 0.23 -12.77 8.31
CA PRO A 57 0.23 -12.74 9.76
C PRO A 57 1.60 -12.27 10.25
N ILE A 58 1.62 -11.17 11.01
CA ILE A 58 2.83 -10.61 11.61
C ILE A 58 2.57 -10.48 13.10
N GLU A 59 3.26 -11.32 13.88
CA GLU A 59 3.00 -11.49 15.31
C GLU A 59 1.51 -11.82 15.58
N ASP A 60 0.82 -11.00 16.37
CA ASP A 60 -0.60 -11.16 16.70
C ASP A 60 -1.52 -10.31 15.80
N ARG A 61 -1.04 -9.86 14.63
CA ARG A 61 -1.78 -8.95 13.73
C ARG A 61 -1.80 -9.47 12.29
N MET A 62 -2.90 -9.21 11.59
CA MET A 62 -2.98 -9.42 10.14
C MET A 62 -2.63 -8.11 9.44
N VAL A 63 -1.62 -8.14 8.57
CA VAL A 63 -1.13 -6.96 7.83
C VAL A 63 -1.37 -7.14 6.34
N MET A 64 -2.08 -6.19 5.74
CA MET A 64 -2.28 -6.14 4.29
C MET A 64 -1.01 -5.64 3.60
N ILE A 65 -0.58 -6.33 2.56
CA ILE A 65 0.58 -5.92 1.75
C ILE A 65 0.08 -5.13 0.54
N LEU A 66 0.51 -3.87 0.45
CA LEU A 66 0.13 -2.95 -0.60
C LEU A 66 0.94 -3.18 -1.87
N ASN A 67 0.27 -3.47 -2.98
CA ASN A 67 0.88 -3.51 -4.30
C ASN A 67 1.18 -2.09 -4.76
N CYS A 68 2.40 -1.63 -4.51
CA CYS A 68 2.84 -0.30 -4.88
C CYS A 68 2.83 -0.07 -6.41
N ALA A 69 3.07 -1.12 -7.21
CA ALA A 69 3.04 -1.01 -8.66
C ALA A 69 1.63 -0.73 -9.20
N ALA A 70 0.59 -1.30 -8.58
CA ALA A 70 -0.80 -1.03 -8.94
C ALA A 70 -1.19 0.44 -8.72
N LEU A 71 -0.46 1.19 -7.88
CA LEU A 71 -0.71 2.61 -7.61
C LEU A 71 -0.36 3.52 -8.79
N THR A 72 0.43 3.08 -9.78
CA THR A 72 0.77 3.91 -10.95
C THR A 72 -0.42 4.23 -11.84
N ASP A 73 -1.49 3.46 -11.73
CA ASP A 73 -2.73 3.64 -12.49
C ASP A 73 -3.68 4.66 -11.82
N VAL A 74 -3.38 5.06 -10.58
CA VAL A 74 -4.20 6.00 -9.81
C VAL A 74 -3.89 7.43 -10.29
N GLY A 75 -4.51 7.82 -11.41
CA GLY A 75 -4.60 9.22 -11.80
C GLY A 75 -3.63 9.69 -12.88
N GLN A 76 -3.37 8.89 -13.92
CA GLN A 76 -2.91 9.45 -15.20
C GLN A 76 -4.05 10.23 -15.90
N THR A 77 -4.48 11.33 -15.29
CA THR A 77 -5.08 12.44 -16.05
C THR A 77 -3.91 13.24 -16.61
N VAL A 78 -3.20 12.67 -17.59
CA VAL A 78 -2.36 13.47 -18.47
C VAL A 78 -3.30 14.41 -19.21
N ALA A 79 -3.31 15.68 -18.82
CA ALA A 79 -3.90 16.74 -19.61
C ALA A 79 -3.17 16.72 -20.97
N ALA A 80 -3.83 16.13 -21.98
CA ALA A 80 -3.40 16.22 -23.36
C ALA A 80 -3.45 17.71 -23.75
N ALA A 81 -2.28 18.27 -24.00
CA ALA A 81 -2.11 19.58 -24.63
C ALA A 81 -2.38 19.49 -26.13
#